data_AF-A0A920D320-F1
#
_entry.id   AF-A0A920D320-F1
#
_cell.length_a   1.000
_cell.length_b   1.000
_cell.length_c   1.000
_cell.angle_alpha   90.00
_cell.angle_beta   90.00
_cell.angle_gamma   90.00
#
_symmetry.space_group_name_H-M   'P 1'
#
loop_
_entity.id
_entity.type
_entity.pdbx_description
1 polymer ?
#
loop_
_entity_poly.entity_id
_entity_poly.type
_entity_poly.pdbx_seq_one_letter_code
_entity_poly.pdbx_strand_id
1 'polypeptide(L)'
;MRTGTLTDPLSQVTNQLERDYRLTMREIELLRAISLQGWNNRQLAQHFHITEKTVQNHLANMMRKTGTSSSRELMALMMRKVLYTHTA
;
A
#
# COMPACT_ATOMS: atom_id res chain seq x y z
N MET A 1 -25.26 -7.47 16.03
CA MET A 1 -24.04 -8.03 16.68
C MET A 1 -22.85 -7.20 16.24
N ARG A 2 -22.24 -6.44 17.15
CA ARG A 2 -21.01 -5.69 16.88
C ARG A 2 -19.88 -6.72 16.80
N THR A 3 -19.51 -7.15 15.60
CA THR A 3 -18.25 -7.86 15.39
C THR A 3 -17.15 -6.87 15.69
N GLY A 4 -16.52 -7.05 16.86
CA GLY A 4 -15.37 -6.26 17.27
C GLY A 4 -14.36 -6.24 16.13
N THR A 5 -14.00 -5.04 15.70
CA THR A 5 -12.84 -4.82 14.84
C THR A 5 -11.64 -5.40 15.56
N LEU A 6 -11.22 -6.61 15.19
CA LEU A 6 -9.83 -7.00 15.37
C LEU A 6 -9.05 -5.88 14.68
N THR A 7 -8.43 -5.00 15.48
CA THR A 7 -7.53 -3.97 14.98
C THR A 7 -6.34 -4.69 14.37
N ASP A 8 -6.50 -5.11 13.12
CA ASP A 8 -5.43 -5.58 12.27
C ASP A 8 -4.35 -4.49 12.28
N PRO A 9 -3.14 -4.78 12.79
CA PRO A 9 -2.03 -3.82 12.81
C PRO A 9 -1.80 -3.15 11.46
N LEU A 10 -2.01 -3.90 10.38
CA LEU A 10 -1.85 -3.37 9.03
C LEU A 10 -2.90 -2.31 8.71
N SER A 11 -4.12 -2.44 9.23
CA SER A 11 -5.18 -1.45 9.04
C SER A 11 -4.83 -0.12 9.71
N GLN A 12 -4.21 -0.12 10.90
CA GLN A 12 -3.71 1.12 11.51
C GLN A 12 -2.60 1.76 10.68
N VAL A 13 -1.64 0.95 10.22
CA VAL A 13 -0.52 1.43 9.38
C VAL A 13 -1.03 2.01 8.06
N THR A 14 -1.95 1.34 7.37
CA THR A 14 -2.50 1.82 6.10
C THR A 14 -3.33 3.08 6.30
N ASN A 15 -4.11 3.18 7.37
CA ASN A 15 -4.85 4.41 7.70
C ASN A 15 -3.91 5.58 8.02
N GLN A 16 -2.75 5.30 8.63
CA GLN A 16 -1.74 6.33 8.84
C GLN A 16 -1.11 6.78 7.52
N LEU A 17 -0.75 5.84 6.64
CA LEU A 17 -0.20 6.15 5.31
C LEU A 17 -1.18 6.91 4.43
N GLU A 18 -2.46 6.54 4.47
CA GLU A 18 -3.55 7.23 3.79
C GLU A 18 -3.59 8.70 4.19
N ARG A 19 -3.54 8.99 5.49
CA ARG A 19 -3.59 10.35 6.04
C ARG A 19 -2.30 11.13 5.78
N ASP A 20 -1.13 10.53 6.03
CA ASP A 20 0.19 11.17 5.90
C ASP A 20 0.46 11.61 4.45
N TYR A 21 0.07 10.78 3.47
CA TYR A 21 0.44 10.96 2.07
C TYR A 21 -0.75 11.20 1.14
N ARG A 22 -1.97 11.29 1.68
CA ARG A 22 -3.22 11.44 0.91
C ARG A 22 -3.34 10.37 -0.19
N LEU A 23 -3.01 9.13 0.17
CA LEU A 23 -3.20 7.99 -0.74
C LEU A 23 -4.69 7.74 -0.90
N THR A 24 -5.09 7.34 -2.10
CA THR A 24 -6.46 6.89 -2.36
C THR A 24 -6.64 5.47 -1.86
N MET A 25 -7.89 5.04 -1.66
CA MET A 25 -8.22 3.64 -1.34
C MET A 25 -7.58 2.66 -2.30
N ARG A 26 -7.61 2.96 -3.61
CA ARG A 26 -7.02 2.10 -4.63
C ARG A 26 -5.50 2.01 -4.53
N GLU A 27 -4.85 3.12 -4.22
CA GLU A 27 -3.40 3.14 -4.00
C GLU A 27 -3.02 2.33 -2.76
N ILE A 28 -3.79 2.41 -1.66
CA ILE A 28 -3.59 1.58 -0.47
C ILE A 28 -3.73 0.09 -0.79
N GLU A 29 -4.75 -0.31 -1.56
CA GLU A 29 -4.92 -1.71 -1.99
C GLU A 29 -3.71 -2.22 -2.78
N LEU A 30 -3.23 -1.42 -3.74
CA LEU A 30 -2.04 -1.76 -4.53
C LEU A 30 -0.78 -1.83 -3.67
N LEU A 31 -0.60 -0.88 -2.74
CA LEU A 31 0.54 -0.86 -1.81
C LEU A 31 0.57 -2.11 -0.93
N ARG A 32 -0.60 -2.54 -0.42
CA ARG A 32 -0.73 -3.79 0.34
C ARG A 32 -0.38 -5.00 -0.51
N ALA A 33 -0.89 -5.06 -1.74
CA ALA A 33 -0.63 -6.17 -2.65
C ALA A 33 0.86 -6.31 -2.98
N ILE A 34 1.56 -5.21 -3.31
CA ILE A 34 3.00 -5.27 -3.58
C ILE A 34 3.81 -5.62 -2.33
N SER A 35 3.41 -5.13 -1.16
CA SER A 35 4.20 -5.30 0.08
C SER A 35 4.01 -6.66 0.74
N LEU A 36 2.79 -7.21 0.70
CA LEU A 36 2.46 -8.45 1.40
C LEU A 36 2.52 -9.68 0.48
N GLN A 37 2.09 -9.53 -0.78
CA GLN A 37 2.04 -10.65 -1.73
C GLN A 37 3.25 -10.70 -2.64
N GLY A 38 4.04 -9.62 -2.72
CA GLY A 38 5.18 -9.54 -3.64
C GLY A 38 4.78 -9.55 -5.12
N TRP A 39 3.53 -9.18 -5.43
CA TRP A 39 3.03 -9.22 -6.80
C TRP A 39 3.73 -8.22 -7.71
N ASN A 40 4.01 -8.66 -8.94
CA ASN A 40 4.49 -7.81 -10.01
C ASN A 40 3.34 -7.10 -10.75
N ASN A 41 3.67 -6.19 -11.67
CA ASN A 41 2.68 -5.38 -12.42
C ASN A 41 1.64 -6.22 -13.14
N ARG A 42 2.03 -7.36 -13.72
CA ARG A 42 1.13 -8.27 -14.43
C ARG A 42 0.14 -8.95 -13.47
N GLN A 43 0.62 -9.43 -12.33
CA GLN A 43 -0.24 -10.05 -11.31
C GLN A 43 -1.21 -9.04 -10.70
N LEU A 44 -0.75 -7.82 -10.42
CA LEU A 44 -1.59 -6.72 -9.98
C LEU A 44 -2.67 -6.42 -11.02
N ALA A 45 -2.28 -6.25 -12.28
CA ALA A 45 -3.21 -5.96 -13.38
C ALA A 45 -4.32 -7.03 -13.48
N GLN A 46 -3.95 -8.30 -13.39
CA GLN A 46 -4.89 -9.42 -13.41
C GLN A 46 -5.82 -9.41 -12.20
N HIS A 47 -5.28 -9.29 -10.98
CA HIS A 47 -6.07 -9.30 -9.76
C HIS A 47 -7.03 -8.12 -9.67
N PHE A 48 -6.58 -6.95 -10.10
CA PHE A 48 -7.31 -5.70 -10.01
C PHE A 48 -8.17 -5.39 -11.24
N HIS A 49 -8.18 -6.29 -12.24
CA HIS A 49 -8.90 -6.13 -13.51
C HIS A 49 -8.63 -4.78 -14.20
N ILE A 50 -7.36 -4.38 -14.24
CA ILE A 50 -6.86 -3.16 -14.91
C ILE A 50 -5.68 -3.49 -15.80
N THR A 51 -5.24 -2.54 -16.64
CA THR A 51 -4.04 -2.75 -17.47
C THR A 51 -2.76 -2.60 -16.63
N GLU A 52 -1.66 -3.23 -17.07
CA GLU A 52 -0.33 -3.00 -16.47
C GLU A 52 0.07 -1.52 -16.52
N LYS A 53 -0.34 -0.79 -17.57
CA LYS A 53 -0.12 0.65 -17.68
C LYS A 53 -0.85 1.42 -16.57
N THR A 54 -2.08 1.03 -16.26
CA THR A 54 -2.86 1.61 -15.15
C THR A 54 -2.19 1.32 -13.81
N VAL A 55 -1.67 0.10 -13.60
CA VAL A 55 -0.86 -0.22 -12.41
C VAL A 55 0.35 0.70 -12.30
N GLN A 56 1.13 0.85 -13.38
CA GLN A 56 2.29 1.74 -13.40
C GLN A 56 1.92 3.19 -13.06
N ASN A 57 0.78 3.67 -13.57
CA ASN A 57 0.30 5.02 -13.26
C ASN A 57 -0.05 5.16 -11.76
N HIS A 58 -0.69 4.17 -11.15
CA HIS A 58 -0.92 4.15 -9.70
C HIS A 58 0.40 4.14 -8.92
N LEU A 59 1.37 3.29 -9.30
CA LEU A 59 2.69 3.25 -8.66
C LEU A 59 3.39 4.62 -8.77
N ALA A 60 3.36 5.26 -9.93
CA ALA A 60 3.95 6.58 -10.15
C ALA A 60 3.28 7.66 -9.29
N ASN A 61 1.95 7.62 -9.15
CA ASN A 61 1.22 8.52 -8.28
C ASN A 61 1.58 8.31 -6.80
N MET A 62 1.66 7.07 -6.34
CA MET A 62 2.11 6.76 -4.97
C MET A 62 3.54 7.21 -4.72
N MET A 63 4.45 6.98 -5.66
CA MET A 63 5.84 7.43 -5.57
C MET A 63 5.92 8.95 -5.44
N ARG A 64 5.19 9.70 -6.27
CA ARG A 64 5.09 11.16 -6.16
C ARG A 64 4.54 11.62 -4.81
N LYS A 65 3.47 10.98 -4.31
CA LYS A 65 2.83 11.34 -3.02
C LYS A 65 3.70 11.05 -1.81
N THR A 66 4.47 9.97 -1.87
CA THR A 66 5.30 9.49 -0.75
C THR A 66 6.74 10.01 -0.79
N GLY A 67 7.15 10.63 -1.91
CA GLY A 67 8.53 11.05 -2.14
C GLY A 67 9.48 9.88 -2.39
N THR A 68 8.96 8.70 -2.74
CA THR A 68 9.78 7.52 -3.07
C THR A 68 10.11 7.47 -4.56
N SER A 69 11.18 6.77 -4.91
CA SER A 69 11.71 6.68 -6.27
C SER A 69 11.44 5.33 -6.96
N SER A 70 11.01 4.32 -6.21
CA SER A 70 10.74 2.98 -6.74
C SER A 70 9.66 2.22 -5.97
N SER A 71 9.10 1.18 -6.59
CA SER A 71 8.17 0.27 -5.90
C SER A 71 8.82 -0.45 -4.71
N ARG A 72 10.14 -0.70 -4.76
CA ARG A 72 10.90 -1.25 -3.62
C ARG A 72 10.94 -0.28 -2.45
N GLU A 73 11.12 1.01 -2.72
CA GLU A 73 11.05 2.02 -1.66
C GLU A 73 9.64 2.17 -1.10
N LEU A 74 8.58 2.04 -1.90
CA LEU A 74 7.20 1.96 -1.40
C LEU A 74 7.01 0.78 -0.44
N MET A 75 7.49 -0.41 -0.82
CA MET A 75 7.45 -1.59 0.06
C MET A 75 8.26 -1.36 1.34
N ALA A 76 9.46 -0.78 1.25
CA ALA A 76 10.28 -0.46 2.41
C ALA A 76 9.62 0.57 3.33
N LEU A 77 8.95 1.59 2.78
CA LEU A 77 8.17 2.56 3.54
C LEU A 77 7.05 1.88 4.34
N MET A 78 6.31 0.96 3.71
CA MET A 78 5.27 0.17 4.38
C MET A 78 5.87 -0.65 5.52
N MET A 79 6.93 -1.41 5.24
CA MET A 79 7.62 -2.24 6.22
C MET A 79 8.12 -1.42 7.41
N ARG A 80 8.73 -0.26 7.13
CA ARG A 80 9.22 0.67 8.15
C ARG A 80 8.09 1.10 9.09
N LYS A 81 6.93 1.49 8.55
CA LYS A 81 5.79 1.89 9.36
C LYS A 81 5.27 0.72 10.21
N VAL A 82 5.15 -0.48 9.63
CA VAL A 82 4.73 -1.69 10.38
C VAL A 82 5.65 -1.98 11.56
N LEU A 83 6.97 -1.94 11.35
CA LEU A 83 7.94 -2.22 12.41
C LEU A 83 7.89 -1.18 13.55
N TYR A 84 7.75 0.11 13.23
CA TYR A 84 7.70 1.16 14.25
C TYR A 84 6.37 1.25 15.00
N THR A 85 5.25 0.81 14.41
CA THR A 85 3.96 0.76 15.12
C THR A 85 3.89 -0.39 16.14
N HIS A 86 4.85 -1.32 16.15
CA HIS A 86 4.92 -2.43 17.11
C HIS A 86 5.96 -2.26 18.22
N THR A 87 6.70 -1.14 18.22
CA THR A 87 7.76 -0.86 19.20
C THR A 87 7.46 0.36 20.08
N ALA A 88 6.25 0.93 19.98
CA ALA A 88 5.78 2.06 20.78
C ALA A 88 4.58 1.67 21.65
#